data_AF-A0A8S8YLE5-F1
#
_entry.id   AF-A0A8S8YLE5-F1
#
_cell.length_a   1.000
_cell.length_b   1.000
_cell.length_c   1.000
_cell.angle_alpha   90.00
_cell.angle_beta   90.00
_cell.angle_gamma   90.00
#
_symmetry.space_group_name_H-M   'P 1'
#
loop_
_entity.id
_entity.type
_entity.pdbx_description
1 polymer ?
#
loop_
_entity_poly.entity_id
_entity_poly.type
_entity_poly.pdbx_seq_one_letter_code
_entity_poly.pdbx_strand_id
1 'polypeptide(L)'
;MHAMGDFLAVGTQMKIERPGKACAVVPCDELDGPTILLKNGRYGRIQSAEMWHRVEDELQSIWDNGELMIGYGEFAENNKPLVPSGYVSDWFASDLLESLDSESKVDRFAQILGVNRRRLPPGIPATGQAGDSDDSLELHRRQRLWHRTLSRMTLDWETIVEISQDFLTAIPPPWNLWWNDLPLEFIPYLIESLLLGKTENASHPEDGIQMHPHPDRIWFRLPKAVENWVAIDHTPAELPSNGAVHSAQTINQQNLPKHMPGPHPSIPDSVLGDWPSGTHHQEHGIIKSALMVLGIPHLHDGSDLLIMHGWQPLLEGLGLQIASKVGANPSVRIDAKAHIDDRLNRLVKSIKIIDEETLRVDDLEQRRSIPRIAAETAARQQGKSIAETEQAGRDAAATIPDEGPKDKDALLAAELLIDEHTVDGALWLVKKCSDLRWVSAAPCRVGCRMGRPEKAAPREMKGKPHSIFPIGNEGGPQRLITQAANKGSIMVTMGT
;
A
#
# COMPACT_ATOMS: atom_id res chain seq x y z
N MET A 1 -8.56 12.39 3.50
CA MET A 1 -9.94 12.83 3.21
C MET A 1 -9.93 14.05 2.29
N HIS A 2 -9.38 15.20 2.71
CA HIS A 2 -9.26 16.41 1.88
C HIS A 2 -8.59 16.18 0.54
N ALA A 3 -7.49 15.41 0.53
CA ALA A 3 -6.79 15.03 -0.70
C ALA A 3 -7.66 14.37 -1.77
N MET A 4 -8.73 13.70 -1.36
CA MET A 4 -9.70 13.08 -2.26
C MET A 4 -10.80 14.06 -2.68
N GLY A 5 -10.48 15.35 -2.82
CA GLY A 5 -11.41 16.40 -3.26
C GLY A 5 -12.62 16.59 -2.34
N ASP A 6 -12.48 16.38 -1.04
CA ASP A 6 -13.55 16.43 -0.04
C ASP A 6 -14.76 15.51 -0.32
N PHE A 7 -14.63 14.52 -1.22
CA PHE A 7 -15.67 13.52 -1.48
C PHE A 7 -15.89 12.56 -0.29
N LEU A 8 -14.89 12.44 0.58
CA LEU A 8 -14.94 11.65 1.79
C LEU A 8 -15.17 12.56 2.99
N ALA A 9 -16.31 12.40 3.65
CA ALA A 9 -16.65 13.06 4.92
C ALA A 9 -16.85 12.02 6.03
N VAL A 10 -16.95 12.50 7.28
CA VAL A 10 -17.17 11.63 8.44
C VAL A 10 -18.53 10.93 8.29
N GLY A 11 -18.51 9.60 8.31
CA GLY A 11 -19.70 8.78 8.12
C GLY A 11 -20.09 8.54 6.65
N THR A 12 -19.30 9.03 5.68
CA THR A 12 -19.45 8.61 4.28
C THR A 12 -19.26 7.09 4.20
N GLN A 13 -20.17 6.42 3.49
CA GLN A 13 -20.05 5.00 3.22
C GLN A 13 -19.12 4.77 2.04
N MET A 14 -18.06 3.97 2.23
CA MET A 14 -17.20 3.46 1.17
C MET A 14 -17.55 2.00 0.86
N LYS A 15 -17.46 1.61 -0.41
CA LYS A 15 -17.47 0.20 -0.82
C LYS A 15 -16.02 -0.26 -0.92
N ILE A 16 -15.69 -1.33 -0.23
CA ILE A 16 -14.34 -1.89 -0.17
C ILE A 16 -14.32 -3.24 -0.88
N GLU A 17 -13.17 -3.61 -1.41
CA GLU A 17 -12.96 -4.92 -2.06
C GLU A 17 -13.01 -6.06 -1.04
N ARG A 18 -12.47 -5.84 0.16
CA ARG A 18 -12.34 -6.80 1.26
C ARG A 18 -12.19 -6.06 2.60
N PRO A 19 -12.49 -6.69 3.75
CA PRO A 19 -13.16 -7.99 3.93
C PRO A 19 -14.69 -7.93 3.77
N GLY A 20 -15.29 -6.75 3.95
CA GLY A 20 -16.74 -6.54 3.82
C GLY A 20 -17.15 -5.96 2.47
N LYS A 21 -18.46 -5.71 2.30
CA LYS A 21 -18.99 -5.02 1.10
C LYS A 21 -18.94 -3.49 1.21
N ALA A 22 -18.93 -2.97 2.44
CA ALA A 22 -18.92 -1.55 2.72
C ALA A 22 -18.38 -1.27 4.12
N CYS A 23 -17.80 -0.08 4.30
CA CYS A 23 -17.42 0.48 5.58
C CYS A 23 -17.90 1.94 5.68
N ALA A 24 -17.90 2.50 6.89
CA ALA A 24 -18.08 3.93 7.11
C ALA A 24 -16.73 4.57 7.43
N VAL A 25 -16.47 5.74 6.86
CA VAL A 25 -15.20 6.45 7.06
C VAL A 25 -15.22 7.24 8.36
N VAL A 26 -14.14 7.12 9.12
CA VAL A 26 -13.86 7.90 10.33
C VAL A 26 -12.41 8.40 10.24
N PRO A 27 -12.12 9.67 10.56
CA PRO A 27 -10.75 10.17 10.55
C PRO A 27 -9.89 9.52 11.64
N CYS A 28 -8.62 9.30 11.33
CA CYS A 28 -7.60 8.84 12.27
C CYS A 28 -6.30 9.61 12.02
N ASP A 29 -5.75 10.24 13.04
CA ASP A 29 -4.54 11.06 12.93
C ASP A 29 -3.24 10.24 13.11
N GLU A 30 -3.37 8.98 13.54
CA GLU A 30 -2.24 8.07 13.77
C GLU A 30 -1.81 7.30 12.51
N LEU A 31 -2.71 7.14 11.54
CA LEU A 31 -2.46 6.42 10.28
C LEU A 31 -1.72 7.31 9.29
N ASP A 32 -0.90 6.71 8.43
CA ASP A 32 -0.16 7.45 7.42
C ASP A 32 -1.09 8.07 6.36
N GLY A 33 -0.92 9.38 6.15
CA GLY A 33 -1.66 10.14 5.13
C GLY A 33 -1.23 9.86 3.69
N PRO A 34 -1.79 10.58 2.70
CA PRO A 34 -1.47 10.38 1.30
C PRO A 34 -0.04 10.81 0.96
N THR A 35 0.56 10.09 0.02
CA THR A 35 1.85 10.45 -0.59
C THR A 35 1.60 11.14 -1.92
N ILE A 36 2.20 12.32 -2.10
CA ILE A 36 1.91 13.19 -3.24
C ILE A 36 3.17 13.54 -4.02
N LEU A 37 2.97 13.84 -5.30
CA LEU A 37 3.95 14.47 -6.17
C LEU A 37 3.49 15.90 -6.48
N LEU A 38 4.36 16.88 -6.27
CA LEU A 38 4.13 18.28 -6.62
C LEU A 38 4.71 18.61 -8.01
N LYS A 39 4.21 19.68 -8.63
CA LYS A 39 4.62 20.17 -9.97
C LYS A 39 6.12 20.50 -10.04
N ASN A 40 6.74 20.89 -8.93
CA ASN A 40 8.18 21.13 -8.84
C ASN A 40 9.02 19.84 -8.75
N GLY A 41 8.37 18.66 -8.74
CA GLY A 41 9.01 17.36 -8.63
C GLY A 41 9.21 16.85 -7.21
N ARG A 42 8.88 17.64 -6.18
CA ARG A 42 8.96 17.22 -4.77
C ARG A 42 7.95 16.13 -4.49
N TYR A 43 8.42 15.07 -3.84
CA TYR A 43 7.64 13.88 -3.53
C TYR A 43 7.73 13.57 -2.04
N GLY A 44 6.59 13.26 -1.41
CA GLY A 44 6.55 12.85 -0.01
C GLY A 44 5.14 12.83 0.57
N ARG A 45 5.04 12.34 1.81
CA ARG A 45 3.76 12.18 2.51
C ARG A 45 3.32 13.46 3.20
N ILE A 46 2.03 13.75 3.13
CA ILE A 46 1.38 14.84 3.88
C ILE A 46 0.48 14.24 4.96
N GLN A 47 0.74 14.63 6.21
CA GLN A 47 0.01 14.11 7.38
C GLN A 47 -1.10 15.06 7.87
N SER A 48 -0.92 16.37 7.73
CA SER A 48 -1.84 17.37 8.30
C SER A 48 -2.72 18.05 7.25
N ALA A 49 -3.96 18.36 7.64
CA ALA A 49 -4.90 19.11 6.80
C ALA A 49 -4.38 20.53 6.49
N GLU A 50 -3.69 21.17 7.43
CA GLU A 50 -3.05 22.47 7.20
C GLU A 50 -2.00 22.38 6.08
N MET A 51 -1.15 21.34 6.11
CA MET A 51 -0.16 21.16 5.06
C MET A 51 -0.79 20.83 3.72
N TRP A 52 -1.88 20.06 3.70
CA TRP A 52 -2.63 19.79 2.48
C TRP A 52 -3.09 21.08 1.79
N HIS A 53 -3.75 21.98 2.53
CA HIS A 53 -4.25 23.25 1.96
C HIS A 53 -3.15 24.19 1.47
N ARG A 54 -1.91 24.02 1.92
CA ARG A 54 -0.77 24.80 1.42
C ARG A 54 -0.24 24.29 0.09
N VAL A 55 -0.45 23.00 -0.21
CA VAL A 55 0.18 22.33 -1.36
C VAL A 55 -0.81 21.85 -2.42
N GLU A 56 -2.12 21.94 -2.17
CA GLU A 56 -3.16 21.42 -3.07
C GLU A 56 -3.13 22.08 -4.46
N ASP A 57 -2.78 23.36 -4.55
CA ASP A 57 -2.62 24.08 -5.82
C ASP A 57 -1.38 23.63 -6.63
N GLU A 58 -0.36 23.13 -5.93
CA GLU A 58 0.90 22.63 -6.49
C GLU A 58 0.87 21.12 -6.76
N LEU A 59 -0.24 20.45 -6.44
CA LEU A 59 -0.41 19.03 -6.65
C LEU A 59 -0.28 18.69 -8.15
N GLN A 60 0.60 17.72 -8.45
CA GLN A 60 0.67 17.10 -9.76
C GLN A 60 -0.10 15.78 -9.75
N SER A 61 0.15 14.92 -8.75
CA SER A 61 -0.58 13.67 -8.59
C SER A 61 -0.57 13.18 -7.15
N ILE A 62 -1.61 12.43 -6.79
CA ILE A 62 -1.62 11.61 -5.58
C ILE A 62 -1.07 10.25 -5.99
N TRP A 63 0.06 9.88 -5.40
CA TRP A 63 0.75 8.63 -5.72
C TRP A 63 0.25 7.46 -4.88
N ASP A 64 0.04 7.71 -3.59
CA ASP A 64 -0.56 6.75 -2.66
C ASP A 64 -1.61 7.44 -1.79
N ASN A 65 -2.71 6.75 -1.51
CA ASN A 65 -3.86 7.32 -0.80
C ASN A 65 -3.67 7.39 0.72
N GLY A 66 -2.64 6.73 1.26
CA GLY A 66 -2.43 6.53 2.69
C GLY A 66 -3.04 5.23 3.20
N GLU A 67 -2.96 5.06 4.51
CA GLU A 67 -3.36 3.85 5.21
C GLU A 67 -4.86 3.77 5.50
N LEU A 68 -5.37 2.54 5.57
CA LEU A 68 -6.73 2.21 5.98
C LEU A 68 -6.69 1.18 7.10
N MET A 69 -7.15 1.54 8.30
CA MET A 69 -7.28 0.60 9.41
C MET A 69 -8.57 -0.21 9.27
N ILE A 70 -8.44 -1.53 9.21
CA ILE A 70 -9.56 -2.47 9.22
C ILE A 70 -9.47 -3.33 10.48
N GLY A 71 -10.51 -3.29 11.31
CA GLY A 71 -10.57 -4.09 12.52
C GLY A 71 -10.66 -5.60 12.22
N TYR A 72 -9.99 -6.42 13.02
CA TYR A 72 -10.08 -7.89 12.93
C TYR A 72 -11.53 -8.40 12.93
N GLY A 73 -12.42 -7.75 13.70
CA GLY A 73 -13.84 -8.10 13.78
C GLY A 73 -14.53 -8.13 12.42
N GLU A 74 -14.12 -7.28 11.46
CA GLU A 74 -14.67 -7.26 10.11
C GLU A 74 -14.36 -8.55 9.32
N PHE A 75 -13.18 -9.13 9.51
CA PHE A 75 -12.82 -10.41 8.89
C PHE A 75 -13.60 -11.56 9.52
N ALA A 76 -13.70 -11.55 10.86
CA ALA A 76 -14.40 -12.58 11.62
C ALA A 76 -15.90 -12.59 11.31
N GLU A 77 -16.54 -11.41 11.27
CA GLU A 77 -17.97 -11.27 10.96
C GLU A 77 -18.30 -11.71 9.54
N ASN A 78 -17.48 -11.31 8.56
CA ASN A 78 -17.72 -11.63 7.14
C ASN A 78 -17.18 -13.02 6.73
N ASN A 79 -16.61 -13.79 7.67
CA ASN A 79 -15.96 -15.08 7.44
C ASN A 79 -14.99 -15.03 6.24
N LYS A 80 -14.08 -14.05 6.26
CA LYS A 80 -13.05 -13.86 5.23
C LYS A 80 -11.68 -14.30 5.74
N PRO A 81 -10.86 -14.93 4.88
CA PRO A 81 -9.46 -15.19 5.22
C PRO A 81 -8.74 -13.89 5.58
N LEU A 82 -7.90 -13.96 6.61
CA LEU A 82 -7.00 -12.87 6.93
C LEU A 82 -6.02 -12.65 5.77
N VAL A 83 -5.72 -11.39 5.51
CA VAL A 83 -4.65 -11.00 4.59
C VAL A 83 -3.37 -10.76 5.40
N PRO A 84 -2.18 -10.89 4.79
CA PRO A 84 -0.94 -10.51 5.45
C PRO A 84 -0.99 -9.06 5.92
N SER A 85 -0.61 -8.81 7.17
CA SER A 85 -0.44 -7.46 7.69
C SER A 85 0.89 -6.87 7.23
N GLY A 86 0.92 -5.59 6.91
CA GLY A 86 2.16 -4.83 6.86
C GLY A 86 2.82 -4.75 8.23
N TYR A 87 4.14 -4.57 8.25
CA TYR A 87 4.90 -4.36 9.49
C TYR A 87 4.80 -2.91 9.93
N VAL A 88 3.83 -2.64 10.79
CA VAL A 88 3.51 -1.31 11.34
C VAL A 88 4.16 -1.08 12.70
N SER A 89 4.14 0.17 13.17
CA SER A 89 4.69 0.55 14.49
C SER A 89 4.10 -0.26 15.65
N ASP A 90 2.82 -0.65 15.58
CA ASP A 90 2.18 -1.52 16.58
C ASP A 90 2.74 -2.95 16.60
N TRP A 91 3.10 -3.49 15.44
CA TRP A 91 3.73 -4.80 15.35
C TRP A 91 5.16 -4.71 15.87
N PHE A 92 5.94 -3.71 15.45
CA PHE A 92 7.27 -3.45 16.00
C PHE A 92 7.26 -3.30 17.53
N ALA A 93 6.30 -2.56 18.08
CA ALA A 93 6.11 -2.42 19.52
C ALA A 93 5.78 -3.75 20.20
N SER A 94 5.05 -4.64 19.52
CA SER A 94 4.72 -5.97 20.04
C SER A 94 5.94 -6.89 20.04
N ASP A 95 6.74 -6.89 18.96
CA ASP A 95 8.01 -7.63 18.89
C ASP A 95 8.95 -7.18 20.01
N LEU A 96 9.08 -5.86 20.24
CA LEU A 96 9.87 -5.33 21.37
C LEU A 96 9.30 -5.70 22.73
N LEU A 97 7.98 -5.63 22.88
CA LEU A 97 7.32 -5.97 24.15
C LEU A 97 7.60 -7.42 24.53
N GLU A 98 7.55 -8.34 23.57
CA GLU A 98 7.87 -9.75 23.79
C GLU A 98 9.38 -9.98 24.04
N SER A 99 10.24 -9.32 23.27
CA SER A 99 11.70 -9.46 23.42
C SER A 99 12.23 -8.89 24.75
N LEU A 100 11.62 -7.83 25.28
CA LEU A 100 12.01 -7.16 26.53
C LEU A 100 11.39 -7.86 27.76
N ASP A 101 11.88 -9.06 28.05
CA ASP A 101 11.39 -9.98 29.09
C ASP A 101 12.11 -9.86 30.45
N SER A 102 13.14 -9.03 30.56
CA SER A 102 14.02 -8.96 31.73
C SER A 102 14.57 -7.56 31.92
N GLU A 103 14.86 -7.20 33.18
CA GLU A 103 15.34 -5.85 33.51
C GLU A 103 16.69 -5.54 32.84
N SER A 104 17.56 -6.55 32.67
CA SER A 104 18.83 -6.39 31.94
C SER A 104 18.62 -6.02 30.47
N LYS A 105 17.63 -6.61 29.80
CA LYS A 105 17.26 -6.24 28.42
C LYS A 105 16.66 -4.85 28.35
N VAL A 106 15.85 -4.45 29.34
CA VAL A 106 15.30 -3.09 29.42
C VAL A 106 16.40 -2.06 29.65
N ASP A 107 17.39 -2.37 30.49
CA ASP A 107 18.56 -1.52 30.71
C ASP A 107 19.41 -1.39 29.44
N ARG A 108 19.63 -2.50 28.73
CA ARG A 108 20.29 -2.48 27.42
C ARG A 108 19.54 -1.63 26.41
N PHE A 109 18.21 -1.78 26.33
CA PHE A 109 17.36 -0.96 25.47
C PHE A 109 17.46 0.53 25.84
N ALA A 110 17.45 0.86 27.14
CA ALA A 110 17.65 2.25 27.60
C ALA A 110 19.02 2.81 27.20
N GLN A 111 20.08 1.99 27.21
CA GLN A 111 21.41 2.37 26.76
C GLN A 111 21.44 2.69 25.26
N ILE A 112 20.82 1.85 24.43
CA ILE A 112 20.74 2.06 22.97
C ILE A 112 19.98 3.36 22.66
N LEU A 113 18.89 3.62 23.38
CA LEU A 113 18.14 4.88 23.26
C LEU A 113 18.90 6.10 23.82
N GLY A 114 20.02 5.91 24.53
CA GLY A 114 20.73 6.99 25.21
C GLY A 114 19.93 7.66 26.33
N VAL A 115 18.94 6.96 26.91
CA VAL A 115 18.06 7.49 27.95
C VAL A 115 18.25 6.78 29.29
N ASN A 116 17.94 7.47 30.38
CA ASN A 116 17.91 6.81 31.69
C ASN A 116 16.69 5.88 31.79
N ARG A 117 16.87 4.69 32.38
CA ARG A 117 15.81 3.71 32.66
C ARG A 117 14.53 4.31 33.28
N ARG A 118 14.65 5.36 34.10
CA ARG A 118 13.52 6.08 34.73
C ARG A 118 12.62 6.83 33.75
N ARG A 119 13.07 7.11 32.53
CA ARG A 119 12.26 7.73 31.46
C ARG A 119 11.36 6.71 30.76
N LEU A 120 11.67 5.43 30.88
CA LEU A 120 10.86 4.36 30.33
C LEU A 120 9.74 3.97 31.31
N PRO A 121 8.61 3.41 30.83
CA PRO A 121 7.53 2.95 31.70
C PRO A 121 8.02 1.97 32.78
N PRO A 122 7.37 1.94 33.95
CA PRO A 122 7.77 1.05 35.03
C PRO A 122 7.48 -0.43 34.68
N GLY A 123 8.28 -1.31 35.27
CA GLY A 123 8.15 -2.76 35.12
C GLY A 123 8.73 -3.31 33.82
N ILE A 124 8.64 -4.63 33.69
CA ILE A 124 9.12 -5.39 32.53
C ILE A 124 8.06 -5.35 31.42
N PRO A 125 8.40 -4.96 30.18
CA PRO A 125 7.43 -4.88 29.07
C PRO A 125 6.65 -6.17 28.83
N ALA A 126 7.32 -7.33 28.77
CA ALA A 126 6.68 -8.60 28.43
C ALA A 126 5.62 -9.04 29.43
N THR A 127 5.81 -8.77 30.73
CA THR A 127 4.96 -9.29 31.81
C THR A 127 4.17 -8.20 32.54
N GLY A 128 4.56 -6.94 32.42
CA GLY A 128 4.08 -5.83 33.25
C GLY A 128 4.57 -5.88 34.71
N GLN A 129 5.43 -6.83 35.07
CA GLN A 129 5.83 -7.04 36.45
C GLN A 129 6.70 -5.89 36.94
N ALA A 130 6.33 -5.32 38.09
CA ALA A 130 7.11 -4.29 38.79
C ALA A 130 7.05 -4.60 40.29
N GLY A 131 8.17 -5.03 40.87
CA GLY A 131 8.23 -5.51 42.25
C GLY A 131 7.33 -6.73 42.49
N ASP A 132 6.71 -6.80 43.67
CA ASP A 132 5.89 -7.93 44.13
C ASP A 132 4.39 -7.80 43.79
N SER A 133 4.05 -7.02 42.76
CA SER A 133 2.66 -6.74 42.37
C SER A 133 2.07 -7.89 41.54
N ASP A 134 1.21 -8.71 42.14
CA ASP A 134 0.53 -9.85 41.48
C ASP A 134 -0.87 -9.53 40.90
N ASP A 135 -1.33 -8.27 40.96
CA ASP A 135 -2.63 -7.90 40.37
C ASP A 135 -2.57 -7.96 38.83
N SER A 136 -3.27 -8.95 38.26
CA SER A 136 -3.32 -9.19 36.82
C SER A 136 -3.80 -7.99 36.02
N LEU A 137 -4.70 -7.16 36.57
CA LEU A 137 -5.19 -5.98 35.87
C LEU A 137 -4.11 -4.89 35.76
N GLU A 138 -3.34 -4.70 36.82
CA GLU A 138 -2.22 -3.74 36.85
C GLU A 138 -1.08 -4.17 35.93
N LEU A 139 -0.78 -5.48 35.88
CA LEU A 139 0.18 -6.04 34.92
C LEU A 139 -0.23 -5.70 33.47
N HIS A 140 -1.48 -5.98 33.09
CA HIS A 140 -1.99 -5.67 31.75
C HIS A 140 -2.04 -4.16 31.46
N ARG A 141 -2.30 -3.31 32.46
CA ARG A 141 -2.23 -1.85 32.30
C ARG A 141 -0.81 -1.39 31.96
N ARG A 142 0.20 -1.95 32.63
CA ARG A 142 1.61 -1.63 32.36
C ARG A 142 2.08 -2.13 31.00
N GLN A 143 1.71 -3.34 30.59
CA GLN A 143 1.99 -3.84 29.24
C GLN A 143 1.42 -2.91 28.17
N ARG A 144 0.16 -2.46 28.32
CA ARG A 144 -0.45 -1.49 27.39
C ARG A 144 0.26 -0.13 27.39
N LEU A 145 0.73 0.33 28.55
CA LEU A 145 1.51 1.57 28.64
C LEU A 145 2.83 1.45 27.90
N TRP A 146 3.53 0.32 28.07
CA TRP A 146 4.74 -0.01 27.32
C TRP A 146 4.49 -0.04 25.82
N HIS A 147 3.52 -0.83 25.37
CA HIS A 147 3.18 -0.95 23.95
C HIS A 147 2.87 0.42 23.30
N ARG A 148 2.06 1.26 23.96
CA ARG A 148 1.75 2.62 23.48
C ARG A 148 2.96 3.55 23.45
N THR A 149 3.90 3.36 24.38
CA THR A 149 5.12 4.16 24.41
C THR A 149 6.03 3.74 23.27
N LEU A 150 6.23 2.43 23.07
CA LEU A 150 7.08 1.86 22.02
C LEU A 150 6.57 2.18 20.61
N SER A 151 5.26 2.05 20.36
CA SER A 151 4.63 2.32 19.06
C SER A 151 4.70 3.79 18.63
N ARG A 152 4.86 4.71 19.58
CA ARG A 152 4.93 6.16 19.33
C ARG A 152 6.36 6.72 19.33
N MET A 153 7.37 5.88 19.51
CA MET A 153 8.76 6.33 19.48
C MET A 153 9.19 6.68 18.06
N THR A 154 9.78 7.87 17.89
CA THR A 154 10.52 8.24 16.68
C THR A 154 11.99 7.92 16.92
N LEU A 155 12.55 7.00 16.14
CA LEU A 155 13.90 6.48 16.32
C LEU A 155 14.75 6.73 15.08
N ASP A 156 16.00 7.11 15.29
CA ASP A 156 16.98 7.31 14.22
C ASP A 156 17.44 5.95 13.66
N TRP A 157 17.92 5.95 12.42
CA TRP A 157 18.35 4.73 11.73
C TRP A 157 19.38 3.91 12.51
N GLU A 158 20.42 4.56 13.06
CA GLU A 158 21.48 3.88 13.82
C GLU A 158 20.91 3.16 15.06
N THR A 159 19.98 3.81 15.76
CA THR A 159 19.28 3.23 16.91
C THR A 159 18.41 2.04 16.50
N ILE A 160 17.72 2.12 15.36
CA ILE A 160 16.91 1.03 14.83
C ILE A 160 17.77 -0.19 14.44
N VAL A 161 18.93 0.03 13.82
CA VAL A 161 19.87 -1.03 13.48
C VAL A 161 20.31 -1.78 14.73
N GLU A 162 20.74 -1.06 15.77
CA GLU A 162 21.12 -1.67 17.05
C GLU A 162 19.96 -2.43 17.72
N ILE A 163 18.76 -1.84 17.72
CA ILE A 163 17.56 -2.49 18.27
C ILE A 163 17.20 -3.77 17.50
N SER A 164 17.26 -3.74 16.17
CA SER A 164 16.95 -4.88 15.31
C SER A 164 17.94 -6.03 15.55
N GLN A 165 19.22 -5.72 15.71
CA GLN A 165 20.26 -6.72 16.00
C GLN A 165 20.14 -7.32 17.40
N ASP A 166 19.93 -6.48 18.42
CA ASP A 166 19.89 -6.94 19.82
C ASP A 166 18.57 -7.66 20.19
N PHE A 167 17.45 -7.25 19.58
CA PHE A 167 16.11 -7.74 19.94
C PHE A 167 15.39 -8.51 18.81
N LEU A 168 16.06 -8.78 17.69
CA LEU A 168 15.56 -9.56 16.54
C LEU A 168 14.24 -9.04 15.96
N THR A 169 14.01 -7.74 16.12
CA THR A 169 12.86 -7.05 15.53
C THR A 169 13.11 -6.79 14.06
N ALA A 170 12.04 -6.76 13.26
CA ALA A 170 12.18 -6.33 11.88
C ALA A 170 12.30 -4.80 11.81
N ILE A 171 12.81 -4.28 10.69
CA ILE A 171 12.91 -2.83 10.48
C ILE A 171 11.50 -2.21 10.48
N PRO A 172 11.21 -1.24 11.37
CA PRO A 172 9.90 -0.60 11.44
C PRO A 172 9.75 0.55 10.43
N PRO A 173 8.52 1.03 10.19
CA PRO A 173 8.31 2.30 9.54
C PRO A 173 8.93 3.45 10.37
N PRO A 174 9.41 4.52 9.73
CA PRO A 174 9.38 4.74 8.29
C PRO A 174 10.61 4.19 7.53
N TRP A 175 11.48 3.44 8.21
CA TRP A 175 12.71 2.90 7.62
C TRP A 175 12.47 1.66 6.75
N ASN A 176 11.31 1.03 6.87
CA ASN A 176 10.89 -0.10 6.05
C ASN A 176 10.23 0.37 4.74
N LEU A 177 10.99 0.33 3.66
CA LEU A 177 10.56 0.79 2.33
C LEU A 177 9.63 -0.22 1.64
N TRP A 178 8.91 0.23 0.61
CA TRP A 178 7.98 -0.60 -0.17
C TRP A 178 8.70 -1.50 -1.19
N TRP A 179 9.59 -2.36 -0.70
CA TRP A 179 10.44 -3.22 -1.54
C TRP A 179 9.67 -4.17 -2.45
N ASN A 180 8.50 -4.67 -2.02
CA ASN A 180 7.69 -5.60 -2.82
C ASN A 180 7.27 -5.01 -4.18
N ASP A 181 7.14 -3.68 -4.26
CA ASP A 181 6.66 -3.00 -5.46
C ASP A 181 7.78 -2.62 -6.44
N LEU A 182 9.05 -2.68 -6.00
CA LEU A 182 10.20 -2.32 -6.82
C LEU A 182 10.49 -3.42 -7.86
N PRO A 183 10.44 -3.12 -9.16
CA PRO A 183 10.86 -4.08 -10.19
C PRO A 183 12.33 -4.46 -10.04
N LEU A 184 12.66 -5.74 -10.15
CA LEU A 184 14.04 -6.23 -10.01
C LEU A 184 14.97 -5.60 -11.05
N GLU A 185 14.44 -5.36 -12.26
CA GLU A 185 15.16 -4.79 -13.40
C GLU A 185 15.56 -3.32 -13.18
N PHE A 186 14.94 -2.61 -12.24
CA PHE A 186 15.31 -1.22 -11.92
C PHE A 186 16.55 -1.14 -11.02
N ILE A 187 16.79 -2.18 -10.23
CA ILE A 187 17.80 -2.19 -9.17
C ILE A 187 19.23 -1.98 -9.70
N PRO A 188 19.68 -2.60 -10.82
CA PRO A 188 21.02 -2.36 -11.34
C PRO A 188 21.28 -0.89 -11.66
N TYR A 189 20.32 -0.21 -12.30
CA TYR A 189 20.39 1.21 -12.63
C TYR A 189 20.37 2.09 -11.36
N LEU A 190 19.57 1.70 -10.38
CA LEU A 190 19.50 2.38 -9.09
C LEU A 190 20.83 2.28 -8.34
N ILE A 191 21.45 1.10 -8.28
CA ILE A 191 22.76 0.89 -7.66
C ILE A 191 23.83 1.75 -8.34
N GLU A 192 23.85 1.82 -9.68
CA GLU A 192 24.80 2.66 -10.42
C GLU A 192 24.66 4.13 -10.04
N SER A 193 23.44 4.62 -9.97
CA SER A 193 23.16 6.01 -9.59
C SER A 193 23.51 6.27 -8.11
N LEU A 194 23.23 5.32 -7.22
CA LEU A 194 23.58 5.42 -5.80
C LEU A 194 25.10 5.47 -5.60
N LEU A 195 25.88 4.67 -6.33
CA LEU A 195 27.35 4.70 -6.27
C LEU A 195 27.96 6.03 -6.69
N LEU A 196 27.29 6.78 -7.57
CA LEU A 196 27.68 8.14 -7.97
C LEU A 196 27.20 9.21 -6.98
N GLY A 197 26.30 8.85 -6.06
CA GLY A 197 25.72 9.75 -5.09
C GLY A 197 26.69 10.15 -3.97
N LYS A 198 26.30 11.19 -3.23
CA LYS A 198 27.08 11.73 -2.10
C LYS A 198 26.17 12.22 -0.98
N THR A 199 26.65 12.16 0.25
CA THR A 199 25.98 12.78 1.40
C THR A 199 26.27 14.28 1.48
N GLU A 200 25.28 15.07 1.85
CA GLU A 200 25.43 16.52 2.12
C GLU A 200 24.59 16.97 3.31
N ASN A 201 24.92 18.12 3.88
CA ASN A 201 24.12 18.70 4.96
C ASN A 201 22.77 19.17 4.39
N ALA A 202 21.71 18.95 5.16
CA ALA A 202 20.37 19.37 4.79
C ALA A 202 20.29 20.88 4.51
N SER A 203 19.70 21.23 3.37
CA SER A 203 19.39 22.60 2.97
C SER A 203 17.88 22.75 2.90
N HIS A 204 17.24 22.91 4.06
CA HIS A 204 15.78 23.03 4.13
C HIS A 204 15.29 24.23 3.30
N PRO A 205 14.41 24.01 2.30
CA PRO A 205 13.76 25.11 1.61
C PRO A 205 12.97 25.95 2.61
N GLU A 206 13.03 27.27 2.49
CA GLU A 206 12.23 28.21 3.30
C GLU A 206 10.76 28.30 2.82
N ASP A 207 10.28 27.27 2.11
CA ASP A 207 8.92 27.22 1.54
C ASP A 207 7.84 26.84 2.57
N GLY A 208 8.26 26.44 3.78
CA GLY A 208 7.33 26.05 4.85
C GLY A 208 6.59 24.74 4.57
N ILE A 209 7.02 23.96 3.57
CA ILE A 209 6.43 22.66 3.24
C ILE A 209 7.07 21.57 4.11
N GLN A 210 6.25 20.99 4.98
CA GLN A 210 6.63 19.86 5.83
C GLN A 210 6.06 18.56 5.25
N MET A 211 6.95 17.62 4.98
CA MET A 211 6.62 16.25 4.57
C MET A 211 7.00 15.28 5.67
N HIS A 212 6.35 14.12 5.65
CA HIS A 212 6.61 13.01 6.54
C HIS A 212 7.28 11.85 5.77
N PRO A 213 8.24 11.14 6.37
CA PRO A 213 8.93 11.45 7.64
C PRO A 213 9.66 12.79 7.61
N HIS A 214 9.96 13.33 8.79
CA HIS A 214 10.69 14.60 8.87
C HIS A 214 12.07 14.46 8.20
N PRO A 215 12.51 15.44 7.39
CA PRO A 215 13.80 15.36 6.72
C PRO A 215 14.95 15.15 7.70
N ASP A 216 15.91 14.32 7.32
CA ASP A 216 17.12 14.09 8.09
C ASP A 216 18.04 15.31 8.04
N ARG A 217 19.01 15.37 8.96
CA ARG A 217 20.07 16.41 8.95
C ARG A 217 21.07 16.23 7.81
N ILE A 218 21.17 15.01 7.30
CA ILE A 218 22.08 14.63 6.21
C ILE A 218 21.20 14.07 5.09
N TRP A 219 21.33 14.66 3.91
CA TRP A 219 20.62 14.24 2.71
C TRP A 219 21.56 13.50 1.77
N PHE A 220 20.97 12.73 0.86
CA PHE A 220 21.70 11.99 -0.16
C PHE A 220 21.40 12.56 -1.55
N ARG A 221 22.43 13.09 -2.21
CA ARG A 221 22.32 13.67 -3.55
C ARG A 221 22.63 12.64 -4.62
N LEU A 222 21.72 12.51 -5.58
CA LEU A 222 21.87 11.75 -6.81
C LEU A 222 22.07 12.70 -8.00
N PRO A 223 23.28 12.74 -8.59
CA PRO A 223 23.57 13.65 -9.69
C PRO A 223 22.80 13.23 -10.95
N LYS A 224 22.23 14.21 -11.66
CA LYS A 224 21.55 14.03 -12.95
C LYS A 224 20.37 13.05 -12.97
N ALA A 225 19.88 12.62 -11.80
CA ALA A 225 18.82 11.62 -11.70
C ALA A 225 17.50 12.06 -12.37
N VAL A 226 17.28 13.37 -12.51
CA VAL A 226 16.06 13.98 -13.06
C VAL A 226 16.36 14.96 -14.20
N GLU A 227 17.50 14.76 -14.88
CA GLU A 227 17.87 15.55 -16.06
C GLU A 227 16.76 15.50 -17.12
N ASN A 228 16.34 16.67 -17.62
CA ASN A 228 15.22 16.84 -18.57
C ASN A 228 13.83 16.40 -18.04
N TRP A 229 13.65 16.27 -16.74
CA TRP A 229 12.34 15.99 -16.16
C TRP A 229 11.41 17.21 -16.28
N VAL A 230 10.15 16.96 -16.67
CA VAL A 230 9.09 17.98 -16.73
C VAL A 230 7.83 17.38 -16.12
N ALA A 231 7.09 18.18 -15.35
CA ALA A 231 5.80 17.78 -14.83
C ALA A 231 4.80 17.55 -15.97
N ILE A 232 4.17 16.37 -15.97
CA ILE A 232 3.10 16.01 -16.90
C ILE A 232 1.79 16.09 -16.13
N ASP A 233 0.85 16.87 -16.67
CA ASP A 233 -0.50 17.00 -16.14
C ASP A 233 -1.38 15.88 -16.70
N HIS A 234 -1.91 15.05 -15.81
CA HIS A 234 -2.80 13.94 -16.12
C HIS A 234 -4.28 14.28 -15.93
N THR A 235 -4.60 15.54 -15.61
CA THR A 235 -5.97 15.97 -15.38
C THR A 235 -6.82 15.76 -16.64
N PRO A 236 -7.90 14.96 -16.59
CA PRO A 236 -8.81 14.80 -17.71
C PRO A 236 -9.41 16.14 -18.15
N ALA A 237 -9.46 16.37 -19.46
CA ALA A 237 -9.99 17.60 -20.05
C ALA A 237 -11.46 17.89 -19.69
N GLU A 238 -12.19 16.91 -19.14
CA GLU A 238 -13.62 17.00 -18.81
C GLU A 238 -13.92 16.85 -17.30
N LEU A 239 -13.06 17.35 -16.41
CA LEU A 239 -13.49 17.56 -15.03
C LEU A 239 -14.22 18.92 -14.93
N PRO A 240 -15.48 18.97 -14.49
CA PRO A 240 -16.16 20.24 -14.21
C PRO A 240 -15.55 20.84 -12.95
N SER A 241 -14.45 21.57 -13.09
CA SER A 241 -13.92 22.40 -12.02
C SER A 241 -14.75 23.68 -11.90
N ASN A 242 -14.97 24.12 -10.67
CA ASN A 242 -15.71 25.33 -10.34
C ASN A 242 -15.09 26.57 -11.03
N GLY A 243 -15.72 27.05 -12.10
CA GLY A 243 -15.65 28.44 -12.55
C GLY A 243 -14.35 28.97 -13.17
N ALA A 244 -13.27 28.19 -13.22
CA ALA A 244 -12.03 28.58 -13.89
C ALA A 244 -11.83 27.77 -15.17
N VAL A 245 -12.05 28.42 -16.32
CA VAL A 245 -11.78 27.84 -17.64
C VAL A 245 -10.26 27.81 -17.85
N HIS A 246 -9.60 26.75 -17.36
CA HIS A 246 -8.30 26.37 -17.89
C HIS A 246 -8.52 25.48 -19.11
N SER A 247 -8.03 25.93 -20.27
CA SER A 247 -8.03 25.14 -21.49
C SER A 247 -7.10 23.94 -21.32
N ALA A 248 -7.65 22.81 -20.89
CA ALA A 248 -6.91 21.55 -20.80
C ALA A 248 -6.82 20.90 -22.20
N GLN A 249 -5.59 20.54 -22.58
CA GLN A 249 -5.30 19.81 -23.81
C GLN A 249 -5.78 18.35 -23.69
N THR A 250 -6.30 17.82 -24.79
CA THR A 250 -6.82 16.46 -24.92
C THR A 250 -5.81 15.41 -24.43
N ILE A 251 -6.24 14.50 -23.54
CA ILE A 251 -5.45 13.31 -23.17
C ILE A 251 -5.37 12.40 -24.41
N ASN A 252 -4.21 12.42 -25.06
CA ASN A 252 -3.74 11.34 -25.93
C ASN A 252 -2.46 10.78 -25.31
N GLN A 253 -2.10 9.54 -25.67
CA GLN A 253 -0.77 8.92 -25.45
C GLN A 253 0.43 9.75 -25.99
N GLN A 254 0.22 11.01 -26.38
CA GLN A 254 1.17 11.97 -26.95
C GLN A 254 1.89 12.85 -25.91
N ASN A 255 1.55 12.77 -24.62
CA ASN A 255 2.20 13.57 -23.57
C ASN A 255 3.41 12.88 -22.92
N LEU A 256 3.71 11.64 -23.29
CA LEU A 256 4.92 10.96 -22.83
C LEU A 256 6.17 11.61 -23.45
N PRO A 257 7.25 11.80 -22.67
CA PRO A 257 8.48 12.35 -23.20
C PRO A 257 9.09 11.35 -24.18
N LYS A 258 9.69 11.86 -25.27
CA LYS A 258 10.32 11.02 -26.30
C LYS A 258 11.48 10.17 -25.76
N HIS A 259 12.15 10.68 -24.74
CA HIS A 259 13.21 10.01 -24.00
C HIS A 259 12.90 10.10 -22.52
N MET A 260 13.20 9.04 -21.78
CA MET A 260 13.00 9.06 -20.33
C MET A 260 13.93 10.10 -19.68
N PRO A 261 13.46 10.84 -18.67
CA PRO A 261 14.32 11.71 -17.88
C PRO A 261 15.44 10.95 -17.16
N GLY A 262 16.51 11.68 -16.83
CA GLY A 262 17.64 11.16 -16.09
C GLY A 262 18.73 10.49 -16.94
N PRO A 263 19.61 9.68 -16.33
CA PRO A 263 20.82 9.19 -16.98
C PRO A 263 20.58 8.10 -18.02
N HIS A 264 19.41 7.45 -18.00
CA HIS A 264 19.07 6.33 -18.86
C HIS A 264 17.88 6.69 -19.75
N PRO A 265 18.10 7.04 -21.04
CA PRO A 265 17.03 7.55 -21.91
C PRO A 265 16.02 6.48 -22.36
N SER A 266 16.38 5.19 -22.24
CA SER A 266 15.52 4.04 -22.51
C SER A 266 16.00 2.81 -21.73
N ILE A 267 15.10 1.85 -21.48
CA ILE A 267 15.43 0.51 -20.97
C ILE A 267 14.90 -0.58 -21.89
N PRO A 268 15.49 -1.79 -21.83
CA PRO A 268 14.88 -2.97 -22.44
C PRO A 268 13.47 -3.22 -21.89
N ASP A 269 12.65 -3.91 -22.68
CA ASP A 269 11.38 -4.43 -22.21
C ASP A 269 11.60 -5.40 -21.03
N SER A 270 10.63 -5.48 -20.11
CA SER A 270 10.75 -6.38 -18.97
C SER A 270 10.81 -7.83 -19.43
N VAL A 271 11.70 -8.58 -18.81
CA VAL A 271 11.87 -10.01 -19.06
C VAL A 271 10.85 -10.86 -18.31
N LEU A 272 10.07 -10.23 -17.42
CA LEU A 272 9.05 -10.87 -16.58
C LEU A 272 7.62 -10.60 -17.07
N GLY A 273 7.45 -9.90 -18.19
CA GLY A 273 6.15 -9.56 -18.79
C GLY A 273 5.90 -8.05 -18.80
N ASP A 274 4.67 -7.65 -18.50
CA ASP A 274 4.32 -6.23 -18.41
C ASP A 274 4.87 -5.60 -17.13
N TRP A 275 5.32 -4.36 -17.21
CA TRP A 275 5.75 -3.60 -16.03
C TRP A 275 4.60 -3.48 -15.01
N PRO A 276 4.89 -3.54 -13.70
CA PRO A 276 3.90 -3.30 -12.67
C PRO A 276 3.20 -1.95 -12.88
N SER A 277 1.88 -1.95 -12.64
CA SER A 277 1.09 -0.72 -12.67
C SER A 277 1.62 0.27 -11.64
N GLY A 278 1.69 1.55 -12.00
CA GLY A 278 2.16 2.61 -11.09
C GLY A 278 3.66 2.86 -11.10
N THR A 279 4.46 2.22 -11.96
CA THR A 279 5.90 2.58 -12.06
C THR A 279 6.10 3.97 -12.68
N HIS A 280 5.36 4.32 -13.75
CA HIS A 280 5.49 5.58 -14.49
C HIS A 280 6.95 5.96 -14.85
N HIS A 281 7.81 4.95 -15.05
CA HIS A 281 9.25 5.15 -15.29
C HIS A 281 9.54 5.89 -16.60
N GLN A 282 8.66 5.77 -17.60
CA GLN A 282 8.76 6.51 -18.85
C GLN A 282 8.58 8.02 -18.64
N GLU A 283 7.77 8.43 -17.67
CA GLU A 283 7.47 9.83 -17.36
C GLU A 283 8.50 10.45 -16.41
N HIS A 284 8.92 9.69 -15.41
CA HIS A 284 9.76 10.23 -14.33
C HIS A 284 11.24 9.89 -14.45
N GLY A 285 11.60 8.92 -15.30
CA GLY A 285 12.92 8.29 -15.30
C GLY A 285 13.01 7.19 -14.25
N ILE A 286 13.92 6.24 -14.45
CA ILE A 286 14.03 5.02 -13.62
C ILE A 286 14.36 5.34 -12.17
N ILE A 287 15.29 6.28 -11.95
CA ILE A 287 15.79 6.60 -10.61
C ILE A 287 14.69 7.23 -9.78
N LYS A 288 14.04 8.28 -10.32
CA LYS A 288 12.91 8.92 -9.64
C LYS A 288 11.74 7.96 -9.45
N SER A 289 11.38 7.20 -10.48
CA SER A 289 10.33 6.18 -10.41
C SER A 289 10.59 5.15 -9.32
N ALA A 290 11.82 4.61 -9.24
CA ALA A 290 12.20 3.66 -8.20
C ALA A 290 12.05 4.25 -6.79
N LEU A 291 12.48 5.50 -6.58
CA LEU A 291 12.32 6.18 -5.28
C LEU A 291 10.85 6.43 -4.94
N MET A 292 10.02 6.80 -5.93
CA MET A 292 8.58 6.97 -5.73
C MET A 292 7.89 5.64 -5.38
N VAL A 293 8.21 4.57 -6.10
CA VAL A 293 7.72 3.21 -5.83
C VAL A 293 8.12 2.75 -4.43
N LEU A 294 9.34 3.07 -3.97
CA LEU A 294 9.81 2.76 -2.62
C LEU A 294 9.20 3.64 -1.52
N GLY A 295 8.44 4.68 -1.87
CA GLY A 295 7.87 5.63 -0.91
C GLY A 295 8.89 6.62 -0.32
N ILE A 296 10.05 6.80 -0.95
CA ILE A 296 11.15 7.61 -0.41
C ILE A 296 10.92 9.10 -0.71
N PRO A 297 10.83 9.98 0.32
CA PRO A 297 10.63 11.41 0.10
C PRO A 297 11.89 12.08 -0.48
N HIS A 298 11.68 12.88 -1.53
CA HIS A 298 12.78 13.53 -2.25
C HIS A 298 12.36 14.86 -2.89
N LEU A 299 13.35 15.69 -3.20
CA LEU A 299 13.18 16.97 -3.86
C LEU A 299 14.14 17.12 -5.06
N HIS A 300 13.79 18.00 -5.99
CA HIS A 300 14.63 18.33 -7.13
C HIS A 300 15.52 19.54 -6.82
N ASP A 301 16.78 19.47 -7.25
CA ASP A 301 17.71 20.60 -7.27
C ASP A 301 18.35 20.67 -8.65
N GLY A 302 17.73 21.42 -9.55
CA GLY A 302 18.08 21.42 -10.97
C GLY A 302 17.90 20.04 -11.61
N SER A 303 18.99 19.46 -12.12
CA SER A 303 19.02 18.11 -12.69
C SER A 303 19.22 17.00 -11.66
N ASP A 304 19.54 17.36 -10.42
CA ASP A 304 19.85 16.43 -9.35
C ASP A 304 18.61 16.14 -8.50
N LEU A 305 18.66 14.99 -7.83
CA LEU A 305 17.62 14.56 -6.90
C LEU A 305 18.22 14.45 -5.50
N LEU A 306 17.54 15.03 -4.52
CA LEU A 306 17.92 15.03 -3.11
C LEU A 306 16.95 14.16 -2.31
N ILE A 307 17.47 13.05 -1.77
CA ILE A 307 16.73 12.18 -0.85
C ILE A 307 16.82 12.79 0.55
N MET A 308 15.67 13.17 1.09
CA MET A 308 15.59 13.88 2.37
C MET A 308 15.62 12.94 3.58
N HIS A 309 15.14 11.70 3.41
CA HIS A 309 15.06 10.67 4.44
C HIS A 309 14.99 9.30 3.76
N GLY A 310 15.43 8.24 4.46
CA GLY A 310 15.31 6.86 3.96
C GLY A 310 16.41 6.42 2.99
N TRP A 311 17.45 7.21 2.79
CA TRP A 311 18.61 6.80 2.00
C TRP A 311 19.45 5.73 2.72
N GLN A 312 19.46 5.71 4.05
CA GLN A 312 20.17 4.74 4.88
C GLN A 312 19.63 3.31 4.68
N PRO A 313 18.32 3.03 4.88
CA PRO A 313 17.77 1.71 4.59
C PRO A 313 17.85 1.34 3.11
N LEU A 314 17.80 2.32 2.20
CA LEU A 314 17.98 2.08 0.77
C LEU A 314 19.38 1.51 0.45
N LEU A 315 20.44 2.14 1.00
CA LEU A 315 21.81 1.66 0.82
C LEU A 315 22.01 0.30 1.49
N GLU A 316 21.56 0.15 2.74
CA GLU A 316 21.65 -1.10 3.51
C GLU A 316 20.97 -2.27 2.78
N GLY A 317 19.74 -2.06 2.31
CA GLY A 317 18.94 -3.09 1.65
C GLY A 317 19.50 -3.51 0.29
N LEU A 318 20.20 -2.62 -0.41
CA LEU A 318 20.88 -2.93 -1.68
C LEU A 318 22.32 -3.45 -1.49
N GLY A 319 22.74 -3.73 -0.26
CA GLY A 319 24.09 -4.24 0.03
C GLY A 319 25.19 -3.19 -0.21
N LEU A 320 24.87 -1.91 -0.05
CA LEU A 320 25.81 -0.80 -0.11
C LEU A 320 26.14 -0.33 1.30
N GLN A 321 27.35 0.20 1.47
CA GLN A 321 27.80 0.77 2.74
C GLN A 321 28.39 2.15 2.51
N ILE A 322 28.25 3.02 3.50
CA ILE A 322 28.78 4.38 3.46
C ILE A 322 29.39 4.75 4.80
N ALA A 323 30.48 5.51 4.77
CA ALA A 323 31.08 6.03 5.98
C ALA A 323 30.20 7.15 6.57
N SER A 324 30.13 7.25 7.91
CA SER A 324 29.38 8.28 8.65
C SER A 324 30.00 9.69 8.57
N LYS A 325 30.45 10.10 7.38
CA LYS A 325 31.02 11.42 7.10
C LYS A 325 30.22 12.11 6.00
N VAL A 326 30.00 13.42 6.16
CA VAL A 326 29.40 14.26 5.11
C VAL A 326 30.36 14.31 3.92
N GLY A 327 29.82 14.20 2.70
CA GLY A 327 30.59 14.10 1.47
C GLY A 327 31.14 12.71 1.18
N ALA A 328 30.70 11.68 1.91
CA ALA A 328 31.08 10.31 1.63
C ALA A 328 30.33 9.78 0.39
N ASN A 329 31.01 8.91 -0.36
CA ASN A 329 30.42 8.12 -1.43
C ASN A 329 30.15 6.70 -0.91
N PRO A 330 29.06 6.05 -1.34
CA PRO A 330 28.82 4.67 -0.98
C PRO A 330 29.76 3.73 -1.73
N SER A 331 29.97 2.56 -1.15
CA SER A 331 30.76 1.47 -1.71
C SER A 331 29.99 0.16 -1.62
N VAL A 332 30.32 -0.79 -2.48
CA VAL A 332 29.64 -2.10 -2.51
C VAL A 332 30.12 -2.95 -1.33
N ARG A 333 29.19 -3.41 -0.49
CA ARG A 333 29.43 -4.40 0.56
C ARG A 333 29.16 -5.82 0.04
N ILE A 334 28.02 -5.99 -0.63
CA ILE A 334 27.56 -7.25 -1.24
C ILE A 334 27.20 -6.99 -2.70
N ASP A 335 27.59 -7.89 -3.60
CA ASP A 335 27.30 -7.77 -5.03
C ASP A 335 25.84 -8.13 -5.35
N ALA A 336 24.95 -7.17 -5.08
CA ALA A 336 23.53 -7.29 -5.36
C ALA A 336 23.23 -7.49 -6.86
N LYS A 337 24.07 -6.93 -7.77
CA LYS A 337 23.88 -7.08 -9.22
C LYS A 337 24.02 -8.53 -9.65
N ALA A 338 25.06 -9.23 -9.19
CA ALA A 338 25.24 -10.64 -9.48
C ALA A 338 24.06 -11.51 -8.99
N HIS A 339 23.50 -11.18 -7.82
CA HIS A 339 22.32 -11.88 -7.30
C HIS A 339 21.06 -11.64 -8.15
N ILE A 340 20.87 -10.42 -8.65
CA ILE A 340 19.75 -10.08 -9.53
C ILE A 340 19.88 -10.80 -10.87
N ASP A 341 21.07 -10.79 -11.48
CA ASP A 341 21.30 -11.44 -12.76
C ASP A 341 21.04 -12.96 -12.67
N ASP A 342 21.49 -13.63 -11.61
CA ASP A 342 21.13 -15.04 -11.36
C ASP A 342 19.62 -15.21 -11.19
N ARG A 343 18.99 -14.36 -10.37
CA ARG A 343 17.55 -14.45 -10.07
C ARG A 343 16.70 -14.26 -11.33
N LEU A 344 16.95 -13.23 -12.13
CA LEU A 344 16.23 -12.95 -13.37
C LEU A 344 16.40 -14.11 -14.37
N ASN A 345 17.62 -14.64 -14.53
CA ASN A 345 17.86 -15.79 -15.40
C ASN A 345 17.09 -17.03 -14.96
N ARG A 346 16.95 -17.26 -13.66
CA ARG A 346 16.15 -18.37 -13.11
C ARG A 346 14.66 -18.14 -13.30
N LEU A 347 14.16 -16.93 -13.06
CA LEU A 347 12.76 -16.57 -13.27
C LEU A 347 12.34 -16.74 -14.73
N VAL A 348 13.14 -16.24 -15.68
CA VAL A 348 12.87 -16.41 -17.12
C VAL A 348 12.79 -17.89 -17.52
N LYS A 349 13.69 -18.72 -16.98
CA LYS A 349 13.65 -20.18 -17.21
C LYS A 349 12.39 -20.80 -16.59
N SER A 350 12.03 -20.40 -15.38
CA SER A 350 10.84 -20.91 -14.68
C SER A 350 9.54 -20.52 -15.38
N ILE A 351 9.41 -19.27 -15.82
CA ILE A 351 8.26 -18.80 -16.62
C ILE A 351 8.13 -19.67 -17.87
N LYS A 352 9.22 -19.88 -18.60
CA LYS A 352 9.19 -20.74 -19.80
C LYS A 352 8.74 -22.17 -19.51
N ILE A 353 9.17 -22.77 -18.40
CA ILE A 353 8.75 -24.12 -17.99
C ILE A 353 7.25 -24.16 -17.70
N ILE A 354 6.74 -23.16 -16.97
CA ILE A 354 5.31 -23.04 -16.63
C ILE A 354 4.48 -22.78 -17.87
N ASP A 355 4.94 -21.93 -18.79
CA ASP A 355 4.24 -21.64 -20.05
C ASP A 355 4.17 -22.88 -20.94
N GLU A 356 5.27 -23.63 -21.08
CA GLU A 356 5.29 -24.90 -21.82
C GLU A 356 4.30 -25.91 -21.22
N GLU A 357 4.21 -25.99 -19.89
CA GLU A 357 3.26 -26.88 -19.21
C GLU A 357 1.81 -26.40 -19.36
N THR A 358 1.57 -25.09 -19.24
CA THR A 358 0.24 -24.49 -19.42
C THR A 358 -0.28 -24.78 -20.82
N LEU A 359 0.54 -24.58 -21.85
CA LEU A 359 0.19 -24.91 -23.24
C LEU A 359 -0.10 -26.40 -23.45
N ARG A 360 0.65 -27.29 -22.77
CA ARG A 360 0.43 -28.74 -22.82
C ARG A 360 -0.91 -29.12 -22.18
N VAL A 361 -1.21 -28.55 -21.01
CA VAL A 361 -2.48 -28.76 -20.29
C VAL A 361 -3.66 -28.23 -21.12
N ASP A 362 -3.51 -27.07 -21.75
CA ASP A 362 -4.54 -26.49 -22.62
C ASP A 362 -4.80 -27.38 -23.86
N ASP A 363 -3.77 -27.88 -24.53
CA ASP A 363 -3.94 -28.84 -25.65
C ASP A 363 -4.64 -30.12 -25.19
N LEU A 364 -4.26 -30.65 -24.02
CA LEU A 364 -4.87 -31.84 -23.44
C LEU A 364 -6.36 -31.62 -23.13
N GLU A 365 -6.72 -30.49 -22.52
CA GLU A 365 -8.13 -30.15 -22.24
C GLU A 365 -8.92 -29.92 -23.52
N GLN A 366 -8.33 -29.30 -24.54
CA GLN A 366 -8.98 -29.17 -25.86
C GLN A 366 -9.28 -30.54 -26.46
N ARG A 367 -8.31 -31.47 -26.43
CA ARG A 367 -8.50 -32.83 -26.91
C ARG A 367 -9.52 -33.63 -26.09
N ARG A 368 -9.54 -33.45 -24.76
CA ARG A 368 -10.51 -34.08 -23.85
C ARG A 368 -11.92 -33.48 -23.97
N SER A 369 -12.04 -32.23 -24.39
CA SER A 369 -13.34 -31.56 -24.55
C SER A 369 -14.22 -32.22 -25.61
N ILE A 370 -13.62 -32.71 -26.70
CA ILE A 370 -14.32 -33.35 -27.82
C ILE A 370 -15.09 -34.62 -27.38
N PRO A 371 -14.44 -35.64 -26.78
CA PRO A 371 -15.14 -36.82 -26.28
C PRO A 371 -16.04 -36.50 -25.08
N ARG A 372 -15.66 -35.53 -24.22
CA ARG A 372 -16.49 -35.08 -23.08
C ARG A 372 -17.85 -34.56 -23.56
N ILE A 373 -17.86 -33.62 -24.50
CA ILE A 373 -19.09 -33.02 -25.04
C ILE A 373 -19.94 -34.08 -25.77
N ALA A 374 -19.31 -34.97 -26.54
CA ALA A 374 -20.02 -36.04 -27.23
C ALA A 374 -20.72 -37.00 -26.23
N ALA A 375 -20.03 -37.41 -25.17
CA ALA A 375 -20.56 -38.30 -24.14
C ALA A 375 -21.66 -37.62 -23.30
N GLU A 376 -21.46 -36.36 -22.91
CA GLU A 376 -22.48 -35.57 -22.20
C GLU A 376 -23.74 -35.38 -23.05
N THR A 377 -23.58 -35.10 -24.35
CA THR A 377 -24.72 -34.94 -25.26
C THR A 377 -25.49 -36.25 -25.43
N ALA A 378 -24.79 -37.38 -25.58
CA ALA A 378 -25.41 -38.70 -25.68
C ALA A 378 -26.14 -39.09 -24.38
N ALA A 379 -25.55 -38.81 -23.21
CA ALA A 379 -26.17 -39.07 -21.91
C ALA A 379 -27.43 -38.21 -21.69
N ARG A 380 -27.41 -36.93 -22.09
CA ARG A 380 -28.58 -36.04 -22.05
C ARG A 380 -29.70 -36.53 -22.96
N GLN A 381 -29.38 -36.99 -24.18
CA GLN A 381 -30.37 -37.54 -25.11
C GLN A 381 -31.01 -38.85 -24.58
N GLN A 382 -30.31 -39.58 -23.72
CA GLN A 382 -30.82 -40.78 -23.04
C GLN A 382 -31.64 -40.46 -21.78
N GLY A 383 -31.84 -39.18 -21.44
CA GLY A 383 -32.60 -38.76 -20.26
C GLY A 383 -31.91 -39.07 -18.93
N LYS A 384 -30.58 -39.27 -18.93
CA LYS A 384 -29.81 -39.53 -17.71
C LYS A 384 -29.81 -38.30 -16.78
N SER A 385 -29.57 -38.56 -15.50
CA SER A 385 -29.42 -37.49 -14.51
C SER A 385 -28.19 -36.62 -14.78
N ILE A 386 -28.13 -35.44 -14.14
CA ILE A 386 -27.00 -34.51 -14.27
C ILE A 386 -25.69 -35.18 -13.81
N ALA A 387 -25.72 -35.88 -12.67
CA ALA A 387 -24.54 -36.57 -12.13
C ALA A 387 -24.03 -37.67 -13.08
N GLU A 388 -24.92 -38.46 -13.68
CA GLU A 388 -24.55 -39.51 -14.64
C GLU A 388 -24.04 -38.94 -15.96
N THR A 389 -24.55 -37.77 -16.37
CA THR A 389 -24.08 -37.04 -17.55
C THR A 389 -22.66 -36.54 -17.35
N GLU A 390 -22.38 -35.89 -16.21
CA GLU A 390 -21.03 -35.44 -15.86
C GLU A 390 -20.06 -36.61 -15.72
N GLN A 391 -20.49 -37.71 -15.11
CA GLN A 391 -19.65 -38.90 -14.96
C GLN A 391 -19.29 -39.49 -16.33
N ALA A 392 -20.27 -39.63 -17.23
CA ALA A 392 -20.01 -40.07 -18.60
C ALA A 392 -19.04 -39.14 -19.36
N GLY A 393 -19.15 -37.83 -19.13
CA GLY A 393 -18.20 -36.84 -19.66
C GLY A 393 -16.78 -37.02 -19.11
N ARG A 394 -16.64 -37.24 -17.80
CA ARG A 394 -15.34 -37.50 -17.14
C ARG A 394 -14.70 -38.80 -17.61
N ASP A 395 -15.48 -39.88 -17.72
CA ASP A 395 -14.98 -41.18 -18.18
C ASP A 395 -14.51 -41.11 -19.65
N ALA A 396 -15.25 -40.38 -20.49
CA ALA A 396 -14.87 -40.14 -21.88
C ALA A 396 -13.60 -39.28 -22.00
N ALA A 397 -13.46 -38.25 -21.16
CA ALA A 397 -12.23 -37.45 -21.09
C ALA A 397 -11.03 -38.28 -20.59
N ALA A 398 -11.24 -39.16 -19.61
CA ALA A 398 -10.20 -40.04 -19.05
C ALA A 398 -9.66 -41.08 -20.05
N THR A 399 -10.36 -41.31 -21.15
CA THR A 399 -9.88 -42.17 -22.25
C THR A 399 -8.61 -41.60 -22.89
N ILE A 400 -8.41 -40.28 -22.82
CA ILE A 400 -7.15 -39.63 -23.21
C ILE A 400 -6.27 -39.52 -21.98
N PRO A 401 -5.22 -40.35 -21.84
CA PRO A 401 -4.33 -40.34 -20.68
C PRO A 401 -3.51 -39.05 -20.63
N ASP A 402 -3.21 -38.59 -19.42
CA ASP A 402 -2.25 -37.51 -19.19
C ASP A 402 -0.88 -38.11 -18.91
N GLU A 403 0.10 -37.82 -19.75
CA GLU A 403 1.48 -38.28 -19.58
C GLU A 403 2.22 -37.47 -18.49
N GLY A 404 1.65 -36.33 -18.06
CA GLY A 404 2.22 -35.40 -17.11
C GLY A 404 3.28 -34.47 -17.74
N PRO A 405 3.89 -33.61 -16.93
CA PRO A 405 4.96 -32.72 -17.40
C PRO A 405 6.22 -33.50 -17.75
N LYS A 406 7.05 -32.94 -18.64
CA LYS A 406 8.33 -33.53 -19.07
C LYS A 406 9.28 -33.79 -17.89
N ASP A 407 9.30 -32.88 -16.93
CA ASP A 407 10.09 -32.97 -15.69
C ASP A 407 9.26 -32.38 -14.53
N LYS A 408 8.82 -33.27 -13.62
CA LYS A 408 7.98 -32.91 -12.48
C LYS A 408 8.74 -32.09 -11.44
N ASP A 409 10.01 -32.42 -11.21
CA ASP A 409 10.81 -31.77 -10.16
C ASP A 409 11.19 -30.35 -10.62
N ALA A 410 11.52 -30.18 -11.89
CA ALA A 410 11.79 -28.87 -12.48
C ALA A 410 10.55 -27.96 -12.50
N LEU A 411 9.37 -28.51 -12.81
CA LEU A 411 8.11 -27.77 -12.76
C LEU A 411 7.81 -27.30 -11.33
N LEU A 412 7.89 -28.20 -10.35
CA LEU A 412 7.66 -27.85 -8.94
C LEU A 412 8.63 -26.77 -8.45
N ALA A 413 9.92 -26.89 -8.81
CA ALA A 413 10.92 -25.88 -8.46
C ALA A 413 10.64 -24.53 -9.14
N ALA A 414 10.12 -24.54 -10.38
CA ALA A 414 9.72 -23.33 -11.08
C ALA A 414 8.50 -22.66 -10.43
N GLU A 415 7.47 -23.43 -10.10
CA GLU A 415 6.27 -22.95 -9.41
C GLU A 415 6.61 -22.31 -8.06
N LEU A 416 7.44 -22.98 -7.24
CA LEU A 416 7.89 -22.43 -5.96
C LEU A 416 8.68 -21.13 -6.11
N LEU A 417 9.53 -21.02 -7.14
CA LEU A 417 10.31 -19.81 -7.38
C LEU A 417 9.43 -18.62 -7.78
N ILE A 418 8.42 -18.87 -8.61
CA ILE A 418 7.46 -17.84 -9.06
C ILE A 418 6.52 -17.43 -7.94
N ASP A 419 6.05 -18.38 -7.13
CA ASP A 419 5.24 -18.08 -5.94
C ASP A 419 6.02 -17.21 -4.93
N GLU A 420 7.27 -17.60 -4.61
CA GLU A 420 8.17 -16.79 -3.77
C GLU A 420 8.38 -15.39 -4.35
N HIS A 421 8.60 -15.27 -5.66
CA HIS A 421 8.80 -13.97 -6.31
C HIS A 421 7.54 -13.10 -6.30
N THR A 422 6.36 -13.71 -6.46
CA THR A 422 5.08 -13.01 -6.40
C THR A 422 4.82 -12.44 -5.00
N VAL A 423 5.29 -13.12 -3.95
CA VAL A 423 5.14 -12.67 -2.57
C VAL A 423 6.21 -11.65 -2.18
N ASP A 424 7.49 -11.97 -2.36
CA ASP A 424 8.60 -11.14 -1.85
C ASP A 424 9.07 -10.08 -2.85
N GLY A 425 8.95 -10.27 -4.16
CA GLY A 425 9.45 -9.33 -5.16
C GLY A 425 10.93 -8.99 -4.94
N ALA A 426 11.26 -7.69 -4.88
CA ALA A 426 12.62 -7.23 -4.56
C ALA A 426 13.00 -7.35 -3.07
N LEU A 427 12.05 -7.58 -2.16
CA LEU A 427 12.36 -7.82 -0.74
C LEU A 427 13.25 -9.06 -0.56
N TRP A 428 13.15 -10.04 -1.46
CA TRP A 428 14.04 -11.21 -1.47
C TRP A 428 15.52 -10.78 -1.53
N LEU A 429 15.86 -9.81 -2.39
CA LEU A 429 17.23 -9.32 -2.53
C LEU A 429 17.69 -8.64 -1.23
N VAL A 430 16.82 -7.83 -0.64
CA VAL A 430 17.10 -7.14 0.62
C VAL A 430 17.41 -8.14 1.74
N LYS A 431 16.60 -9.20 1.88
CA LYS A 431 16.84 -10.30 2.82
C LYS A 431 18.13 -11.07 2.54
N LYS A 432 18.65 -11.04 1.30
CA LYS A 432 19.93 -11.66 0.92
C LYS A 432 21.13 -10.74 1.18
N CYS A 433 20.95 -9.43 1.04
CA CYS A 433 22.02 -8.44 1.12
C CYS A 433 22.20 -7.82 2.51
N SER A 434 21.22 -7.95 3.41
CA SER A 434 21.26 -7.37 4.75
C SER A 434 21.22 -8.45 5.84
N ASP A 435 21.96 -8.22 6.91
CA ASP A 435 21.94 -9.04 8.12
C ASP A 435 20.76 -8.68 9.05
N LEU A 436 20.00 -7.62 8.71
CA LEU A 436 18.83 -7.18 9.46
C LEU A 436 17.59 -7.97 9.03
N ARG A 437 16.60 -8.03 9.93
CA ARG A 437 15.33 -8.69 9.63
C ARG A 437 14.42 -7.76 8.83
N TRP A 438 14.10 -8.15 7.60
CA TRP A 438 13.20 -7.41 6.71
C TRP A 438 11.91 -8.18 6.45
N VAL A 439 10.80 -7.46 6.47
CA VAL A 439 9.44 -7.97 6.22
C VAL A 439 8.69 -6.94 5.37
N SER A 440 7.65 -7.38 4.68
CA SER A 440 6.91 -6.49 3.78
C SER A 440 6.25 -5.33 4.55
N ALA A 441 6.52 -4.11 4.11
CA ALA A 441 5.89 -2.90 4.65
C ALA A 441 4.41 -2.81 4.23
N ALA A 442 4.09 -3.15 2.97
CA ALA A 442 2.76 -3.04 2.40
C ALA A 442 2.39 -4.26 1.53
N PRO A 443 2.19 -5.45 2.14
CA PRO A 443 1.92 -6.69 1.40
C PRO A 443 0.52 -6.76 0.78
N CYS A 444 -0.41 -5.90 1.22
CA CYS A 444 -1.79 -5.89 0.76
C CYS A 444 -2.27 -4.45 0.53
N ARG A 445 -2.92 -4.23 -0.62
CA ARG A 445 -3.65 -2.99 -0.94
C ARG A 445 -5.13 -3.30 -1.06
N VAL A 446 -5.97 -2.38 -0.58
CA VAL A 446 -7.44 -2.56 -0.60
C VAL A 446 -8.06 -1.53 -1.53
N GLY A 447 -8.64 -2.01 -2.62
CA GLY A 447 -9.42 -1.17 -3.52
C GLY A 447 -10.69 -0.66 -2.85
N CYS A 448 -10.97 0.63 -3.05
CA CYS A 448 -12.16 1.27 -2.50
C CYS A 448 -12.84 2.17 -3.54
N ARG A 449 -14.16 2.35 -3.40
CA ARG A 449 -14.91 3.38 -4.13
C ARG A 449 -15.95 4.03 -3.23
N MET A 450 -16.25 5.29 -3.50
CA MET A 450 -17.30 6.02 -2.79
C MET A 450 -18.66 5.32 -2.99
N GLY A 451 -19.39 5.12 -1.89
CA GLY A 451 -20.68 4.46 -1.87
C GLY A 451 -21.81 5.47 -1.74
N ARG A 452 -22.11 5.86 -0.50
CA ARG A 452 -23.21 6.77 -0.18
C ARG A 452 -22.71 7.86 0.76
N PRO A 453 -23.02 9.15 0.50
CA PRO A 453 -22.75 10.22 1.44
C PRO A 453 -23.44 9.99 2.79
N GLU A 454 -22.86 10.58 3.83
CA GLU A 454 -23.47 10.72 5.15
C GLU A 454 -24.80 11.47 5.07
N LYS A 455 -25.67 11.25 6.08
CA LYS A 455 -26.96 11.93 6.15
C LYS A 455 -27.36 12.20 7.60
N ALA A 456 -27.46 13.49 7.93
CA ALA A 456 -28.02 13.97 9.20
C ALA A 456 -29.36 14.71 9.01
N ALA A 457 -29.95 14.66 7.80
CA ALA A 457 -31.20 15.37 7.50
C ALA A 457 -32.38 14.84 8.33
N PRO A 458 -33.31 15.72 8.76
CA PRO A 458 -34.48 15.32 9.54
C PRO A 458 -35.31 14.28 8.79
N ARG A 459 -35.95 13.38 9.55
CA ARG A 459 -36.86 12.39 8.98
C ARG A 459 -38.19 13.05 8.61
N GLU A 460 -38.24 13.59 7.42
CA GLU A 460 -39.48 14.15 6.86
C GLU A 460 -40.33 13.06 6.21
N MET A 461 -41.63 13.06 6.50
CA MET A 461 -42.59 12.32 5.68
C MET A 461 -42.83 13.07 4.36
N LYS A 462 -43.10 12.34 3.28
CA LYS A 462 -43.52 12.95 2.01
C LYS A 462 -44.80 13.77 2.25
N GLY A 463 -44.77 15.05 1.89
CA GLY A 463 -45.84 16.01 2.16
C GLY A 463 -45.60 16.91 3.39
N LYS A 464 -44.49 16.72 4.13
CA LYS A 464 -44.09 17.53 5.29
C LYS A 464 -45.23 17.79 6.29
N PRO A 465 -45.93 16.76 6.76
CA PRO A 465 -47.01 16.94 7.74
C PRO A 465 -46.43 17.48 9.05
N HIS A 466 -47.03 18.56 9.55
CA HIS A 466 -46.68 19.16 10.84
C HIS A 466 -47.54 18.62 11.99
N SER A 467 -48.67 17.98 11.68
CA SER A 467 -49.62 17.41 12.66
C SER A 467 -50.31 16.17 12.06
N ILE A 468 -50.63 15.20 12.92
CA ILE A 468 -51.38 13.98 12.56
C ILE A 468 -52.87 14.24 12.81
N PHE A 469 -53.44 15.17 12.03
CA PHE A 469 -54.87 15.48 12.06
C PHE A 469 -55.46 15.23 10.67
N PRO A 470 -56.46 14.35 10.53
CA PRO A 470 -57.02 14.03 9.22
C PRO A 470 -57.85 15.22 8.70
N ILE A 471 -57.45 15.76 7.56
CA ILE A 471 -58.21 16.79 6.84
C ILE A 471 -58.64 16.34 5.43
N GLY A 472 -58.47 15.06 5.11
CA GLY A 472 -58.79 14.50 3.79
C GLY A 472 -58.11 15.27 2.65
N ASN A 473 -58.88 15.57 1.60
CA ASN A 473 -58.46 16.45 0.49
C ASN A 473 -58.87 17.91 0.71
N GLU A 474 -59.37 18.25 1.90
CA GLU A 474 -59.96 19.56 2.16
C GLU A 474 -58.92 20.68 2.27
N GLY A 475 -57.68 20.33 2.63
CA GLY A 475 -56.54 21.24 2.69
C GLY A 475 -55.76 21.44 1.37
N GLY A 476 -56.33 21.05 0.23
CA GLY A 476 -55.69 21.17 -1.09
C GLY A 476 -54.50 20.22 -1.29
N PRO A 477 -53.70 20.42 -2.36
CA PRO A 477 -52.57 19.54 -2.71
C PRO A 477 -51.49 19.43 -1.61
N GLN A 478 -51.31 20.50 -0.83
CA GLN A 478 -50.34 20.56 0.28
C GLN A 478 -50.93 20.13 1.62
N ARG A 479 -52.23 19.78 1.68
CA ARG A 479 -52.94 19.39 2.90
C ARG A 479 -52.73 20.39 4.05
N LEU A 480 -53.02 21.66 3.79
CA LEU A 480 -52.94 22.74 4.78
C LEU A 480 -54.20 22.80 5.63
N ILE A 481 -54.04 22.73 6.97
CA ILE A 481 -55.16 22.87 7.92
C ILE A 481 -55.87 24.21 7.76
N THR A 482 -55.12 25.29 7.47
CA THR A 482 -55.69 26.64 7.25
C THR A 482 -56.65 26.68 6.06
N GLN A 483 -56.37 25.94 4.98
CA GLN A 483 -57.27 25.85 3.83
C GLN A 483 -58.52 25.00 4.16
N ALA A 484 -58.34 23.90 4.90
CA ALA A 484 -59.47 23.08 5.34
C ALA A 484 -60.39 23.85 6.32
N ALA A 485 -59.81 24.67 7.21
CA ALA A 485 -60.56 25.48 8.17
C ALA A 485 -61.49 26.51 7.50
N ASN A 486 -61.09 27.09 6.36
CA ASN A 486 -61.91 28.02 5.59
C ASN A 486 -63.20 27.39 5.04
N LYS A 487 -63.30 26.06 4.97
CA LYS A 487 -64.50 25.35 4.52
C LYS A 487 -65.54 25.14 5.63
N GLY A 488 -65.21 25.50 6.87
CA GLY A 488 -66.11 25.41 8.02
C GLY A 488 -66.26 23.98 8.55
N SER A 489 -67.03 23.14 7.85
CA SER A 489 -67.26 21.74 8.22
C SER A 489 -66.66 20.80 7.17
N ILE A 490 -65.85 19.84 7.62
CA ILE A 490 -65.23 18.83 6.75
C ILE A 490 -65.64 17.42 7.20
N MET A 491 -65.82 16.53 6.22
CA MET A 491 -66.09 15.11 6.47
C MET A 491 -64.78 14.33 6.30
N VAL A 492 -64.29 13.77 7.39
CA VAL A 492 -63.04 13.01 7.42
C VAL A 492 -63.21 11.75 8.25
N THR A 493 -62.59 10.66 7.79
CA THR A 493 -62.52 9.44 8.59
C THR A 493 -61.50 9.66 9.70
N MET A 494 -61.97 9.72 10.93
CA MET A 494 -61.13 9.64 12.13
C MET A 494 -61.18 8.21 12.66
N GLY A 495 -60.08 7.75 13.26
CA GLY A 495 -59.85 6.34 13.58
C GLY A 495 -61.01 5.64 14.31
N THR A 496 -61.22 4.37 13.97
CA THR A 496 -62.03 3.38 14.71
C THR A 496 -61.26 2.80 15.89
#